data_AF-A0A524A2J4-F1
#
_entry.id   AF-A0A524A2J4-F1
#
_cell.length_a   1.000
_cell.length_b   1.000
_cell.length_c   1.000
_cell.angle_alpha   90.00
_cell.angle_beta   90.00
_cell.angle_gamma   90.00
#
_symmetry.space_group_name_H-M   'P 1'
#
loop_
_entity.id
_entity.type
_entity.pdbx_description
1 polymer ?
#
loop_
_entity_poly.entity_id
_entity_poly.type
_entity_poly.pdbx_seq_one_letter_code
_entity_poly.pdbx_strand_id
1 'polypeptide(L)'
;MTLRFTIPLKFTESHRQVVYRYLSTPESLPPHIWATLFEAMDLLRTAMVSRHPGQQRTFASLYHSLLDLRYADAYIATLLDSENPSQISMPLWAAVARRITQELRTSEFFEPNVPGSRLLVGYLLYWWQQFARGYAFEIEILQDLTASHLDFKSHNLRVRTKRLSPVDLVVASFRGDVKTSTYFLAQQRHPDPDIDFYITRAWLPTSRVRTLVVFLRPAMWQKIDGETSQTTLDTLEQVLPQPGSVQIGTQTVIVVDYEIWKEKMRIYQREVQDDSDA
;
A
#
# COMPACT_ATOMS: atom_id res chain seq x y z
N MET A 1 0.94 -23.84 -31.84
CA MET A 1 0.67 -22.38 -31.84
C MET A 1 1.47 -21.76 -30.71
N THR A 2 2.16 -20.64 -30.96
CA THR A 2 3.18 -20.10 -30.06
C THR A 2 2.62 -18.95 -29.23
N LEU A 3 2.84 -18.98 -27.92
CA LEU A 3 2.50 -17.89 -27.01
C LEU A 3 3.30 -16.62 -27.34
N ARG A 4 2.62 -15.47 -27.46
CA ARG A 4 3.23 -14.18 -27.79
C ARG A 4 2.95 -13.15 -26.71
N PHE A 5 3.96 -12.32 -26.43
CA PHE A 5 3.88 -11.21 -25.50
C PHE A 5 4.20 -9.90 -26.21
N THR A 6 3.41 -8.87 -25.92
CA THR A 6 3.68 -7.49 -26.34
C THR A 6 4.02 -6.69 -25.09
N ILE A 7 5.29 -6.32 -24.96
CA ILE A 7 5.82 -5.58 -23.81
C ILE A 7 5.92 -4.09 -24.18
N PRO A 8 5.53 -3.14 -23.31
CA PRO A 8 5.61 -1.72 -23.60
C PRO A 8 7.04 -1.24 -23.91
N LEU A 9 7.19 -0.31 -24.85
CA LEU A 9 8.51 0.19 -25.30
C LEU A 9 9.34 0.81 -24.19
N LYS A 10 8.69 1.42 -23.18
CA LYS A 10 9.37 2.01 -22.01
C LYS A 10 9.92 0.95 -21.05
N PHE A 11 9.55 -0.33 -21.21
CA PHE A 11 10.05 -1.40 -20.36
C PHE A 11 11.46 -1.83 -20.82
N THR A 12 12.48 -1.40 -20.08
CA THR A 12 13.89 -1.60 -20.40
C THR A 12 14.44 -2.95 -19.91
N GLU A 13 15.68 -3.26 -20.28
CA GLU A 13 16.38 -4.43 -19.73
C GLU A 13 16.65 -4.30 -18.22
N SER A 14 16.88 -3.09 -17.72
CA SER A 14 17.02 -2.84 -16.27
C SER A 14 15.74 -3.24 -15.52
N HIS A 15 14.56 -2.86 -16.04
CA HIS A 15 13.27 -3.29 -15.49
C HIS A 15 13.16 -4.82 -15.47
N ARG A 16 13.51 -5.48 -16.57
CA ARG A 16 13.50 -6.95 -16.68
C ARG A 16 14.36 -7.62 -15.62
N GLN A 17 15.60 -7.16 -15.45
CA GLN A 17 16.54 -7.72 -14.48
C GLN A 17 16.02 -7.58 -13.05
N VAL A 18 15.42 -6.44 -12.72
CA VAL A 18 14.83 -6.20 -11.40
C VAL A 18 13.63 -7.11 -11.14
N VAL A 19 12.75 -7.34 -12.13
CA VAL A 19 11.65 -8.31 -12.02
C VAL A 19 12.19 -9.74 -11.78
N TYR A 20 13.23 -10.16 -12.50
CA TYR A 20 13.81 -11.50 -12.32
C TYR A 20 14.52 -11.66 -10.97
N ARG A 21 15.16 -10.59 -10.49
CA ARG A 21 15.76 -10.57 -9.16
C ARG A 21 14.68 -10.65 -8.08
N TYR A 22 13.57 -9.93 -8.23
CA TYR A 22 12.41 -10.02 -7.34
C TYR A 22 11.87 -11.46 -7.24
N LEU A 23 11.76 -12.17 -8.37
CA LEU A 23 11.30 -13.56 -8.37
C LEU A 23 12.29 -14.54 -7.72
N SER A 24 13.58 -14.26 -7.80
CA SER A 24 14.61 -15.15 -7.26
C SER A 24 14.86 -14.92 -5.77
N THR A 25 14.93 -13.66 -5.34
CA THR A 25 15.31 -13.26 -3.98
C THR A 25 14.56 -11.99 -3.54
N PRO A 26 13.25 -12.07 -3.26
CA PRO A 26 12.44 -10.89 -2.97
C PRO A 26 12.85 -10.16 -1.68
N GLU A 27 13.35 -10.90 -0.69
CA GLU A 27 13.68 -10.36 0.64
C GLU A 27 15.01 -9.57 0.68
N SER A 28 15.84 -9.70 -0.35
CA SER A 28 17.19 -9.10 -0.41
C SER A 28 17.31 -7.92 -1.35
N LEU A 29 16.19 -7.38 -1.85
CA LEU A 29 16.20 -6.21 -2.73
C LEU A 29 16.59 -4.94 -1.95
N PRO A 30 17.69 -4.26 -2.34
CA PRO A 30 18.06 -2.98 -1.75
C PRO A 30 16.96 -1.92 -1.94
N PRO A 31 16.83 -0.92 -1.04
CA PRO A 31 15.82 0.13 -1.14
C PRO A 31 15.73 0.82 -2.51
N HIS A 32 16.87 1.16 -3.12
CA HIS A 32 16.91 1.82 -4.43
C HIS A 32 16.37 0.96 -5.57
N ILE A 33 16.38 -0.38 -5.45
CA ILE A 33 15.84 -1.30 -6.45
C ILE A 33 14.31 -1.36 -6.39
N TRP A 34 13.71 -1.07 -5.23
CA TRP A 34 12.25 -1.09 -5.09
C TRP A 34 11.55 -0.05 -5.95
N ALA A 35 12.16 1.13 -6.13
CA ALA A 35 11.62 2.17 -7.02
C ALA A 35 11.57 1.68 -8.47
N THR A 36 12.67 1.12 -8.98
CA THR A 36 12.73 0.53 -10.32
C THR A 36 11.80 -0.67 -10.48
N LEU A 37 11.64 -1.51 -9.45
CA LEU A 37 10.69 -2.61 -9.47
C LEU A 37 9.25 -2.10 -9.59
N PHE A 38 8.88 -1.10 -8.80
CA PHE A 38 7.54 -0.52 -8.86
C PHE A 38 7.26 0.04 -10.27
N GLU A 39 8.16 0.84 -10.83
CA GLU A 39 8.03 1.38 -12.19
C GLU A 39 7.89 0.26 -13.23
N ALA A 40 8.70 -0.80 -13.12
CA ALA A 40 8.61 -1.96 -13.98
C ALA A 40 7.22 -2.61 -13.92
N MET A 41 6.65 -2.76 -12.72
CA MET A 41 5.34 -3.38 -12.52
C MET A 41 4.19 -2.50 -13.02
N ASP A 42 4.29 -1.17 -12.90
CA ASP A 42 3.31 -0.25 -13.48
C ASP A 42 3.33 -0.30 -15.01
N LEU A 43 4.52 -0.29 -15.63
CA LEU A 43 4.65 -0.45 -17.07
C LEU A 43 4.02 -1.78 -17.53
N LEU A 44 4.32 -2.89 -16.85
CA LEU A 44 3.79 -4.21 -17.18
C LEU A 44 2.27 -4.32 -17.08
N ARG A 45 1.57 -3.41 -16.40
CA ARG A 45 0.10 -3.38 -16.32
C ARG A 45 -0.57 -3.42 -17.71
N THR A 46 0.06 -2.77 -18.69
CA THR A 46 -0.44 -2.68 -20.08
C THR A 46 0.17 -3.72 -21.02
N ALA A 47 1.11 -4.54 -20.55
CA ALA A 47 1.67 -5.64 -21.33
C ALA A 47 0.56 -6.63 -21.71
N MET A 48 0.67 -7.22 -22.89
CA MET A 48 -0.34 -8.13 -23.43
C MET A 48 0.21 -9.52 -23.66
N VAL A 49 -0.63 -10.52 -23.48
CA VAL A 49 -0.37 -11.92 -23.87
C VAL A 49 -1.44 -12.39 -24.84
N SER A 50 -1.04 -13.20 -25.81
CA SER A 50 -1.94 -13.81 -26.79
C SER A 50 -1.43 -15.17 -27.25
N ARG A 51 -2.34 -16.14 -27.35
CA ARG A 51 -2.10 -17.46 -27.96
C ARG A 51 -2.71 -17.53 -29.36
N HIS A 52 -3.81 -16.81 -29.59
CA HIS A 52 -4.51 -16.72 -30.86
C HIS A 52 -4.61 -15.26 -31.34
N PRO A 53 -4.50 -15.00 -32.66
CA PRO A 53 -4.82 -13.70 -33.22
C PRO A 53 -6.23 -13.26 -32.80
N GLY A 54 -6.37 -12.05 -32.24
CA GLY A 54 -7.66 -11.52 -31.76
C GLY A 54 -8.03 -11.86 -30.31
N GLN A 55 -7.31 -12.76 -29.64
CA GLN A 55 -7.50 -13.05 -28.21
C GLN A 55 -6.30 -12.52 -27.41
N GLN A 56 -6.32 -11.22 -27.15
CA GLN A 56 -5.30 -10.56 -26.36
C GLN A 56 -5.84 -10.22 -24.98
N ARG A 57 -5.05 -10.48 -23.94
CA ARG A 57 -5.35 -10.09 -22.56
C ARG A 57 -4.21 -9.23 -22.04
N THR A 58 -4.53 -8.15 -21.34
CA THR A 58 -3.53 -7.38 -20.61
C THR A 58 -3.15 -8.10 -19.32
N PHE A 59 -1.96 -7.85 -18.80
CA PHE A 59 -1.53 -8.39 -17.51
C PHE A 59 -2.48 -7.94 -16.39
N ALA A 60 -2.94 -6.69 -16.43
CA ALA A 60 -3.96 -6.19 -15.49
C ALA A 60 -5.27 -7.00 -15.55
N SER A 61 -5.77 -7.31 -16.76
CA SER A 61 -7.00 -8.12 -16.91
C SER A 61 -6.81 -9.56 -16.40
N LEU A 62 -5.60 -10.10 -16.55
CA LEU A 62 -5.25 -11.41 -16.01
C LEU A 62 -5.13 -11.37 -14.49
N TYR A 63 -4.52 -10.34 -13.91
CA TYR A 63 -4.52 -10.16 -12.45
C TYR A 63 -5.95 -10.12 -11.90
N HIS A 64 -6.81 -9.30 -12.51
CA HIS A 64 -8.18 -9.19 -12.04
C HIS A 64 -8.93 -10.54 -12.12
N SER A 65 -8.83 -11.25 -13.24
CA SER A 65 -9.57 -12.50 -13.45
C SER A 65 -8.99 -13.74 -12.75
N LEU A 66 -7.66 -13.82 -12.62
CA LEU A 66 -6.98 -14.97 -12.00
C LEU A 66 -6.74 -14.79 -10.51
N LEU A 67 -6.65 -13.54 -10.01
CA LEU A 67 -6.39 -13.27 -8.61
C LEU A 67 -7.55 -12.58 -7.92
N ASP A 68 -7.84 -11.34 -8.28
CA ASP A 68 -8.77 -10.48 -7.55
C ASP A 68 -10.14 -11.12 -7.40
N LEU A 69 -10.78 -11.49 -8.52
CA LEU A 69 -12.11 -12.09 -8.52
C LEU A 69 -12.20 -13.42 -7.74
N ARG A 70 -11.08 -14.15 -7.62
CA ARG A 70 -11.04 -15.52 -7.06
C ARG A 70 -10.62 -15.56 -5.60
N TYR A 71 -9.68 -14.71 -5.20
CA TYR A 71 -8.98 -14.83 -3.92
C TYR A 71 -9.14 -13.61 -3.01
N ALA A 72 -9.37 -12.41 -3.55
CA ALA A 72 -9.37 -11.18 -2.75
C ALA A 72 -10.43 -11.19 -1.64
N ASP A 73 -11.65 -11.60 -1.94
CA ASP A 73 -12.75 -11.59 -0.96
C ASP A 73 -12.50 -12.54 0.20
N ALA A 74 -12.11 -13.79 -0.09
CA ALA A 74 -11.82 -14.79 0.93
C ALA A 74 -10.61 -14.41 1.78
N TYR A 75 -9.60 -13.80 1.14
CA TYR A 75 -8.41 -13.29 1.83
C TYR A 75 -8.79 -12.18 2.82
N ILE A 76 -9.52 -11.16 2.36
CA ILE A 76 -9.97 -10.05 3.21
C ILE A 76 -10.88 -10.55 4.32
N ALA A 77 -11.80 -11.47 4.03
CA ALA A 77 -12.67 -12.05 5.05
C ALA A 77 -11.86 -12.72 6.17
N THR A 78 -10.87 -13.54 5.80
CA THR A 78 -9.98 -14.19 6.78
C THR A 78 -9.19 -13.18 7.61
N LEU A 79 -8.74 -12.07 7.01
CA LEU A 79 -8.05 -11.01 7.74
C LEU A 79 -8.97 -10.29 8.73
N LEU A 80 -10.19 -9.94 8.31
CA LEU A 80 -11.17 -9.25 9.16
C LEU A 80 -11.60 -10.09 10.37
N ASP A 81 -11.61 -11.42 10.22
CA ASP A 81 -11.98 -12.35 11.28
C ASP A 81 -10.80 -12.68 12.22
N SER A 82 -9.61 -12.11 11.99
CA SER A 82 -8.40 -12.36 12.77
C SER A 82 -8.11 -11.25 13.78
N GLU A 83 -7.68 -11.63 14.98
CA GLU A 83 -7.15 -10.70 15.99
C GLU A 83 -5.77 -10.14 15.62
N ASN A 84 -5.01 -10.82 14.75
CA ASN A 84 -3.64 -10.42 14.38
C ASN A 84 -3.43 -10.50 12.85
N PRO A 85 -4.06 -9.60 12.06
CA PRO A 85 -4.00 -9.63 10.60
C PRO A 85 -2.58 -9.65 10.03
N SER A 86 -1.66 -8.91 10.65
CA SER A 86 -0.26 -8.81 10.23
C SER A 86 0.49 -10.15 10.34
N GLN A 87 0.17 -10.99 11.32
CA GLN A 87 0.79 -12.30 11.52
C GLN A 87 0.30 -13.32 10.49
N ILE A 88 -0.98 -13.28 10.13
CA ILE A 88 -1.58 -14.27 9.20
C ILE A 88 -1.49 -13.86 7.72
N SER A 89 -1.24 -12.58 7.44
CA SER A 89 -1.19 -12.02 6.09
C SER A 89 -0.17 -12.72 5.18
N MET A 90 1.06 -12.94 5.66
CA MET A 90 2.13 -13.55 4.88
C MET A 90 1.90 -15.05 4.62
N PRO A 91 1.51 -15.87 5.60
CA PRO A 91 1.07 -17.25 5.35
C PRO A 91 -0.07 -17.35 4.32
N LEU A 92 -1.10 -16.51 4.43
CA LEU A 92 -2.22 -16.48 3.49
C LEU A 92 -1.77 -16.07 2.09
N TRP A 93 -0.94 -15.03 1.99
CA TRP A 93 -0.35 -14.59 0.73
C TRP A 93 0.40 -15.74 0.06
N ALA A 94 1.27 -16.43 0.82
CA ALA A 94 2.10 -17.51 0.32
C ALA A 94 1.27 -18.71 -0.17
N ALA A 95 0.16 -19.02 0.52
CA ALA A 95 -0.77 -20.07 0.10
C ALA A 95 -1.39 -19.75 -1.28
N VAL A 96 -1.86 -18.52 -1.48
CA VAL A 96 -2.43 -18.07 -2.75
C VAL A 96 -1.36 -17.98 -3.85
N ALA A 97 -0.18 -17.44 -3.54
CA ALA A 97 0.95 -17.36 -4.48
C ALA A 97 1.36 -18.73 -5.05
N ARG A 98 1.40 -19.77 -4.19
CA ARG A 98 1.66 -21.15 -4.62
C ARG A 98 0.57 -21.67 -5.58
N ARG A 99 -0.71 -21.44 -5.25
CA ARG A 99 -1.84 -21.85 -6.09
C ARG A 99 -1.80 -21.17 -7.46
N ILE A 100 -1.60 -19.85 -7.51
CA ILE A 100 -1.50 -19.08 -8.76
C ILE A 100 -0.35 -19.60 -9.62
N THR A 101 0.81 -19.86 -9.01
CA THR A 101 1.97 -20.38 -9.74
C THR A 101 1.68 -21.76 -10.34
N GLN A 102 0.95 -22.62 -9.62
CA GLN A 102 0.52 -23.93 -10.11
C GLN A 102 -0.51 -23.81 -11.25
N GLU A 103 -1.52 -22.96 -11.08
CA GLU A 103 -2.56 -22.72 -12.10
C GLU A 103 -1.99 -22.12 -13.37
N LEU A 104 -1.04 -21.18 -13.26
CA LEU A 104 -0.41 -20.58 -14.43
C LEU A 104 0.34 -21.63 -15.24
N ARG A 105 1.07 -22.56 -14.59
CA ARG A 105 1.83 -23.61 -15.28
C ARG A 105 0.97 -24.53 -16.15
N THR A 106 -0.31 -24.69 -15.85
CA THR A 106 -1.25 -25.47 -16.64
C THR A 106 -2.18 -24.60 -17.50
N SER A 107 -2.04 -23.28 -17.43
CA SER A 107 -2.83 -22.33 -18.22
C SER A 107 -2.28 -22.11 -19.62
N GLU A 108 -3.10 -21.57 -20.50
CA GLU A 108 -2.68 -21.17 -21.84
C GLU A 108 -1.72 -19.97 -21.88
N PHE A 109 -1.59 -19.23 -20.77
CA PHE A 109 -0.83 -17.97 -20.65
C PHE A 109 0.63 -18.16 -20.20
N PHE A 110 1.08 -19.40 -20.03
CA PHE A 110 2.42 -19.69 -19.53
C PHE A 110 3.12 -20.74 -20.39
N GLU A 111 4.33 -20.41 -20.82
CA GLU A 111 5.28 -21.36 -21.41
C GLU A 111 6.67 -21.13 -20.78
N PRO A 112 7.32 -22.15 -20.18
CA PRO A 112 8.58 -21.99 -19.44
C PRO A 112 9.71 -21.33 -20.24
N ASN A 113 9.75 -21.60 -21.55
CA ASN A 113 10.81 -21.14 -22.45
C ASN A 113 10.49 -19.79 -23.12
N VAL A 114 9.33 -19.19 -22.82
CA VAL A 114 8.95 -17.86 -23.33
C VAL A 114 9.24 -16.82 -22.25
N PRO A 115 10.19 -15.88 -22.47
CA PRO A 115 10.60 -14.92 -21.43
C PRO A 115 9.44 -14.10 -20.83
N GLY A 116 8.45 -13.74 -21.65
CA GLY A 116 7.27 -12.99 -21.21
C GLY A 116 6.44 -13.71 -20.13
N SER A 117 6.47 -15.05 -20.09
CA SER A 117 5.79 -15.84 -19.08
C SER A 117 6.32 -15.55 -17.67
N ARG A 118 7.64 -15.34 -17.53
CA ARG A 118 8.24 -14.98 -16.24
C ARG A 118 7.86 -13.57 -15.81
N LEU A 119 7.75 -12.63 -16.75
CA LEU A 119 7.28 -11.27 -16.47
C LEU A 119 5.83 -11.27 -15.99
N LEU A 120 4.96 -12.09 -16.59
CA LEU A 120 3.59 -12.26 -16.13
C LEU A 120 3.54 -12.80 -14.69
N VAL A 121 4.31 -13.85 -14.38
CA VAL A 121 4.40 -14.38 -13.00
C VAL A 121 4.88 -13.31 -12.02
N GLY A 122 5.94 -12.58 -12.38
CA GLY A 122 6.45 -11.46 -11.56
C GLY A 122 5.39 -10.41 -11.28
N TYR A 123 4.67 -9.99 -12.32
CA TYR A 123 3.57 -9.03 -12.20
C TYR A 123 2.46 -9.50 -11.27
N LEU A 124 1.97 -10.74 -11.46
CA LEU A 124 0.86 -11.29 -10.67
C LEU A 124 1.25 -11.45 -9.19
N LEU A 125 2.45 -11.98 -8.92
CA LEU A 125 2.93 -12.17 -7.55
C LEU A 125 3.23 -10.86 -6.83
N TYR A 126 3.79 -9.88 -7.54
CA TYR A 126 4.07 -8.56 -7.00
C TYR A 126 2.79 -7.86 -6.54
N TRP A 127 1.80 -7.73 -7.43
CA TRP A 127 0.56 -7.03 -7.09
C TRP A 127 -0.24 -7.77 -6.01
N TRP A 128 -0.19 -9.11 -6.00
CA TRP A 128 -0.76 -9.89 -4.91
C TRP A 128 -0.08 -9.63 -3.58
N GLN A 129 1.25 -9.49 -3.57
CA GLN A 129 2.00 -9.15 -2.37
C GLN A 129 1.64 -7.74 -1.87
N GLN A 130 1.52 -6.77 -2.77
CA GLN A 130 1.11 -5.40 -2.39
C GLN A 130 -0.33 -5.39 -1.84
N PHE A 131 -1.25 -6.09 -2.49
CA PHE A 131 -2.62 -6.27 -2.01
C PHE A 131 -2.65 -6.87 -0.60
N ALA A 132 -1.93 -7.98 -0.39
CA ALA A 132 -1.88 -8.70 0.87
C ALA A 132 -1.34 -7.84 2.02
N ARG A 133 -0.22 -7.14 1.78
CA ARG A 133 0.39 -6.26 2.79
C ARG A 133 -0.44 -5.01 3.06
N GLY A 134 -1.06 -4.45 2.02
CA GLY A 134 -1.94 -3.29 2.10
C GLY A 134 -3.11 -3.53 3.03
N TYR A 135 -3.96 -4.51 2.70
CA TYR A 135 -5.16 -4.78 3.49
C TYR A 135 -4.87 -5.33 4.89
N ALA A 136 -3.80 -6.09 5.06
CA ALA A 136 -3.41 -6.52 6.40
C ALA A 136 -3.05 -5.33 7.30
N PHE A 137 -2.33 -4.35 6.75
CA PHE A 137 -1.98 -3.15 7.51
C PHE A 137 -3.20 -2.25 7.73
N GLU A 138 -4.03 -2.07 6.72
CA GLU A 138 -5.26 -1.28 6.86
C GLU A 138 -6.17 -1.86 7.96
N ILE A 139 -6.43 -3.16 7.93
CA ILE A 139 -7.26 -3.84 8.94
C ILE A 139 -6.62 -3.73 10.34
N GLU A 140 -5.30 -3.90 10.46
CA GLU A 140 -4.57 -3.71 11.72
C GLU A 140 -4.80 -2.29 12.30
N ILE A 141 -4.73 -1.25 11.47
CA ILE A 141 -5.03 0.12 11.89
C ILE A 141 -6.50 0.27 12.31
N LEU A 142 -7.45 -0.21 11.51
CA LEU A 142 -8.87 -0.10 11.86
C LEU A 142 -9.22 -0.81 13.17
N GLN A 143 -8.62 -1.97 13.43
CA GLN A 143 -8.76 -2.69 14.70
C GLN A 143 -8.17 -1.91 15.87
N ASP A 144 -6.97 -1.36 15.71
CA ASP A 144 -6.30 -0.56 16.75
C ASP A 144 -7.07 0.74 17.06
N LEU A 145 -7.59 1.45 16.05
CA LEU A 145 -8.41 2.64 16.25
C LEU A 145 -9.70 2.30 17.02
N THR A 146 -10.31 1.17 16.70
CA THR A 146 -11.50 0.66 17.42
C THR A 146 -11.17 0.36 18.87
N ALA A 147 -10.08 -0.36 19.13
CA ALA A 147 -9.61 -0.70 20.48
C ALA A 147 -9.20 0.55 21.28
N SER A 148 -8.74 1.60 20.60
CA SER A 148 -8.39 2.89 21.18
C SER A 148 -9.61 3.81 21.41
N HIS A 149 -10.83 3.34 21.11
CA HIS A 149 -12.08 4.10 21.24
C HIS A 149 -12.09 5.44 20.48
N LEU A 150 -11.45 5.49 19.31
CA LEU A 150 -11.58 6.63 18.40
C LEU A 150 -12.86 6.50 17.58
N ASP A 151 -13.62 7.60 17.42
CA ASP A 151 -14.75 7.62 16.49
C ASP A 151 -14.24 7.81 15.06
N PHE A 152 -14.54 6.88 14.16
CA PHE A 152 -14.14 6.96 12.76
C PHE A 152 -15.13 6.22 11.87
N LYS A 153 -15.14 6.60 10.58
CA LYS A 153 -15.87 5.90 9.53
C LYS A 153 -14.86 5.35 8.53
N SER A 154 -14.89 4.04 8.28
CA SER A 154 -14.10 3.41 7.22
C SER A 154 -15.01 2.89 6.11
N HIS A 155 -14.43 2.67 4.93
CA HIS A 155 -15.12 1.96 3.87
C HIS A 155 -15.32 0.48 4.22
N ASN A 156 -16.34 -0.16 3.62
CA ASN A 156 -16.57 -1.58 3.86
C ASN A 156 -15.69 -2.44 2.95
N LEU A 157 -14.63 -2.99 3.49
CA LEU A 157 -13.69 -3.87 2.77
C LEU A 157 -14.32 -5.16 2.23
N ARG A 158 -15.46 -5.60 2.76
CA ARG A 158 -16.20 -6.75 2.21
C ARG A 158 -16.91 -6.41 0.89
N VAL A 159 -17.12 -5.13 0.60
CA VAL A 159 -17.75 -4.67 -0.64
C VAL A 159 -16.69 -4.27 -1.65
N ARG A 160 -16.55 -5.03 -2.75
CA ARG A 160 -15.50 -4.83 -3.77
C ARG A 160 -15.44 -3.40 -4.32
N THR A 161 -16.58 -2.79 -4.62
CA THR A 161 -16.62 -1.41 -5.16
C THR A 161 -16.16 -0.37 -4.14
N LYS A 162 -16.29 -0.67 -2.84
CA LYS A 162 -15.87 0.23 -1.76
C LYS A 162 -14.37 0.14 -1.48
N ARG A 163 -13.70 -0.95 -1.84
CA ARG A 163 -12.22 -1.06 -1.79
C ARG A 163 -11.48 -0.05 -2.68
N LEU A 164 -12.19 0.52 -3.65
CA LEU A 164 -11.71 1.56 -4.54
C LEU A 164 -12.11 2.96 -4.05
N SER A 165 -12.51 3.09 -2.79
CA SER A 165 -12.79 4.39 -2.17
C SER A 165 -11.55 5.28 -2.32
N PRO A 166 -11.73 6.59 -2.55
CA PRO A 166 -10.61 7.53 -2.57
C PRO A 166 -9.96 7.71 -1.19
N VAL A 167 -10.64 7.30 -0.12
CA VAL A 167 -10.18 7.39 1.28
C VAL A 167 -10.46 6.07 1.99
N ASP A 168 -9.54 5.64 2.86
CA ASP A 168 -9.72 4.42 3.67
C ASP A 168 -10.60 4.70 4.89
N LEU A 169 -10.40 5.87 5.51
CA LEU A 169 -11.13 6.28 6.70
C LEU A 169 -11.35 7.79 6.79
N VAL A 170 -12.30 8.18 7.65
CA VAL A 170 -12.60 9.55 8.03
C VAL A 170 -12.66 9.64 9.55
N VAL A 171 -11.91 10.58 10.14
CA VAL A 171 -11.82 10.80 11.59
C VAL A 171 -12.09 12.27 11.86
N ALA A 172 -13.12 12.60 12.66
CA ALA A 172 -13.52 13.99 12.92
C ALA A 172 -13.66 14.86 11.64
N SER A 173 -14.28 14.30 10.60
CA SER A 173 -14.42 14.89 9.25
C SER A 173 -13.13 15.04 8.43
N PHE A 174 -11.96 14.69 8.95
CA PHE A 174 -10.71 14.63 8.20
C PHE A 174 -10.60 13.34 7.41
N ARG A 175 -10.18 13.44 6.16
CA ARG A 175 -10.00 12.32 5.23
C ARG A 175 -8.63 11.67 5.41
N GLY A 176 -8.63 10.37 5.63
CA GLY A 176 -7.44 9.58 5.94
C GLY A 176 -7.22 8.44 4.96
N ASP A 177 -5.95 8.07 4.80
CA ASP A 177 -5.52 6.99 3.94
C ASP A 177 -4.39 6.18 4.62
N VAL A 178 -4.42 4.85 4.51
CA VAL A 178 -3.46 3.96 5.18
C VAL A 178 -2.47 3.43 4.17
N LYS A 179 -1.17 3.72 4.37
CA LYS A 179 -0.11 3.34 3.44
C LYS A 179 0.96 2.51 4.13
N THR A 180 1.34 1.37 3.55
CA THR A 180 2.32 0.45 4.16
C THR A 180 3.74 1.00 4.29
N SER A 181 4.05 2.12 3.63
CA SER A 181 5.37 2.76 3.64
C SER A 181 5.29 4.20 3.16
N THR A 182 6.36 4.98 3.37
CA THR A 182 6.47 6.38 2.94
C THR A 182 6.77 6.56 1.44
N TYR A 183 6.85 5.50 0.63
CA TYR A 183 7.16 5.60 -0.80
C TYR A 183 6.18 6.47 -1.59
N PHE A 184 4.92 6.56 -1.16
CA PHE A 184 3.93 7.43 -1.82
C PHE A 184 4.36 8.91 -1.78
N LEU A 185 5.10 9.34 -0.76
CA LEU A 185 5.64 10.69 -0.65
C LEU A 185 6.72 10.98 -1.71
N ALA A 186 7.43 9.95 -2.18
CA ALA A 186 8.43 10.08 -3.23
C ALA A 186 7.84 9.99 -4.65
N GLN A 187 6.74 9.26 -4.82
CA GLN A 187 6.09 9.03 -6.12
C GLN A 187 5.04 10.08 -6.46
N GLN A 188 4.33 10.59 -5.46
CA GLN A 188 3.40 11.69 -5.63
C GLN A 188 4.21 12.98 -5.66
N ARG A 189 4.31 13.60 -6.83
CA ARG A 189 4.86 14.97 -6.93
C ARG A 189 4.10 15.97 -6.03
N HIS A 190 2.90 15.60 -5.56
CA HIS A 190 2.14 16.28 -4.50
C HIS A 190 1.24 15.26 -3.76
N PRO A 191 1.26 15.20 -2.41
CA PRO A 191 0.18 14.62 -1.60
C PRO A 191 -1.19 14.90 -2.19
N ASP A 192 -2.05 13.89 -2.23
CA ASP A 192 -3.39 14.01 -2.81
C ASP A 192 -4.13 15.17 -2.15
N PRO A 193 -4.59 16.19 -2.94
CA PRO A 193 -5.29 17.37 -2.43
C PRO A 193 -6.56 17.04 -1.62
N ASP A 194 -7.10 15.82 -1.70
CA ASP A 194 -8.28 15.40 -0.97
C ASP A 194 -8.00 14.60 0.32
N ILE A 195 -6.73 14.32 0.63
CA ILE A 195 -6.32 13.57 1.83
C ILE A 195 -5.69 14.50 2.87
N ASP A 196 -6.28 14.54 4.06
CA ASP A 196 -5.82 15.35 5.18
C ASP A 196 -4.68 14.68 5.96
N PHE A 197 -4.69 13.34 6.01
CA PHE A 197 -3.68 12.58 6.70
C PHE A 197 -3.39 11.19 6.13
N TYR A 198 -2.17 10.70 6.38
CA TYR A 198 -1.75 9.34 6.04
C TYR A 198 -1.22 8.62 7.28
N ILE A 199 -1.75 7.43 7.58
CA ILE A 199 -1.19 6.54 8.60
C ILE A 199 -0.22 5.59 7.90
N THR A 200 1.04 5.56 8.36
CA THR A 200 2.07 4.76 7.69
C THR A 200 3.19 4.31 8.63
N ARG A 201 4.09 3.47 8.12
CA ARG A 201 5.34 3.09 8.79
C ARG A 201 6.51 3.84 8.18
N ALA A 202 7.14 4.71 8.96
CA ALA A 202 8.38 5.39 8.60
C ALA A 202 9.58 4.53 9.01
N TRP A 203 10.60 4.46 8.15
CA TRP A 203 11.88 3.84 8.49
C TRP A 203 12.76 4.86 9.23
N LEU A 204 13.14 4.54 10.47
CA LEU A 204 14.05 5.37 11.25
C LEU A 204 15.49 4.86 11.04
N PRO A 205 16.38 5.65 10.42
CA PRO A 205 17.66 5.15 9.94
C PRO A 205 18.66 4.82 11.05
N THR A 206 18.60 5.49 12.21
CA THR A 206 19.58 5.31 13.30
C THR A 206 19.28 4.02 14.07
N SER A 207 18.04 3.86 14.55
CA SER A 207 17.57 2.64 15.23
C SER A 207 17.30 1.47 14.29
N ARG A 208 17.17 1.72 12.98
CA ARG A 208 16.80 0.70 11.97
C ARG A 208 15.48 -0.01 12.30
N VAL A 209 14.50 0.76 12.78
CA VAL A 209 13.14 0.25 13.03
C VAL A 209 12.12 0.93 12.13
N ARG A 210 10.97 0.27 11.97
CA ARG A 210 9.79 0.86 11.35
C ARG A 210 8.84 1.34 12.45
N THR A 211 8.58 2.64 12.46
CA THR A 211 7.72 3.28 13.46
C THR A 211 6.41 3.73 12.82
N LEU A 212 5.29 3.50 13.50
CA LEU A 212 3.99 4.00 13.07
C LEU A 212 3.93 5.51 13.29
N VAL A 213 3.60 6.23 12.23
CA VAL A 213 3.51 7.68 12.24
C VAL A 213 2.30 8.13 11.42
N VAL A 214 1.84 9.34 11.69
CA VAL A 214 0.81 10.01 10.92
C VAL A 214 1.40 11.23 10.25
N PHE A 215 1.32 11.26 8.91
CA PHE A 215 1.62 12.45 8.12
C PHE A 215 0.34 13.27 7.99
N LEU A 216 0.37 14.53 8.40
CA LEU A 216 -0.77 15.42 8.49
C LEU A 216 -0.52 16.65 7.64
N ARG A 217 -1.59 17.22 7.10
CA ARG A 217 -1.54 18.59 6.59
C ARG A 217 -1.36 19.58 7.72
N PRO A 218 -0.59 20.68 7.50
CA PRO A 218 -0.48 21.76 8.47
C PRO A 218 -1.84 22.30 8.92
N ALA A 219 -2.80 22.46 8.00
CA ALA A 219 -4.13 22.96 8.32
C ALA A 219 -4.94 22.02 9.23
N MET A 220 -4.75 20.70 9.13
CA MET A 220 -5.35 19.74 10.06
C MET A 220 -4.67 19.84 11.43
N TRP A 221 -3.34 19.90 11.46
CA TRP A 221 -2.59 19.98 12.71
C TRP A 221 -2.90 21.25 13.52
N GLN A 222 -3.08 22.39 12.84
CA GLN A 222 -3.52 23.64 13.47
C GLN A 222 -4.86 23.51 14.19
N LYS A 223 -5.78 22.68 13.70
CA LYS A 223 -7.08 22.45 14.35
C LYS A 223 -6.97 21.54 15.58
N ILE A 224 -5.96 20.68 15.62
CA ILE A 224 -5.72 19.71 16.70
C ILE A 224 -4.78 20.31 17.79
N ASP A 225 -4.41 21.59 17.61
CA ASP A 225 -3.61 22.42 18.51
C ASP A 225 -2.31 21.75 19.01
N GLY A 226 -1.28 21.86 18.18
CA GLY A 226 0.03 21.36 18.54
C GLY A 226 1.18 22.19 17.98
N GLU A 227 2.21 22.34 18.79
CA GLU A 227 3.50 22.87 18.36
C GLU A 227 4.26 21.83 17.54
N THR A 228 5.16 22.30 16.67
CA THR A 228 5.98 21.44 15.82
C THR A 228 7.42 21.90 15.84
N SER A 229 8.36 20.97 15.80
CA SER A 229 9.78 21.25 15.57
C SER A 229 10.16 21.04 14.11
N GLN A 230 10.95 21.92 13.51
CA GLN A 230 11.47 21.73 12.14
C GLN A 230 12.39 20.51 12.08
N THR A 231 12.16 19.60 11.11
CA THR A 231 12.99 18.40 10.91
C THR A 231 12.95 17.92 9.45
N THR A 232 13.68 16.84 9.15
CA THR A 232 13.67 16.14 7.86
C THR A 232 13.26 14.69 8.07
N LEU A 233 12.97 13.94 7.00
CA LEU A 233 12.72 12.49 7.12
C LEU A 233 13.93 11.74 7.71
N ASP A 234 15.16 12.17 7.37
CA ASP A 234 16.39 11.53 7.84
C ASP A 234 16.68 11.82 9.32
N THR A 235 16.21 12.96 9.83
CA THR A 235 16.39 13.40 11.22
C THR A 235 15.11 13.24 12.06
N LEU A 236 14.06 12.65 11.51
CA LEU A 236 12.74 12.52 12.16
C LEU A 236 12.85 11.80 13.52
N GLU A 237 13.72 10.79 13.59
CA GLU A 237 13.99 10.01 14.80
C GLU A 237 14.45 10.86 15.99
N GLN A 238 15.08 12.01 15.75
CA GLN A 238 15.57 12.89 16.82
C GLN A 238 14.45 13.70 17.49
N VAL A 239 13.31 13.82 16.81
CA VAL A 239 12.18 14.64 17.27
C VAL A 239 11.04 13.76 17.80
N LEU A 240 10.86 12.55 17.28
CA LEU A 240 9.83 11.64 17.79
C LEU A 240 10.05 11.31 19.28
N PRO A 241 8.98 11.22 20.09
CA PRO A 241 7.57 11.19 19.68
C PRO A 241 6.94 12.57 19.43
N GLN A 242 7.69 13.67 19.57
CA GLN A 242 7.14 15.00 19.34
C GLN A 242 6.83 15.26 17.85
N PRO A 243 5.81 16.09 17.56
CA PRO A 243 5.46 16.49 16.19
C PRO A 243 6.62 17.19 15.47
N GLY A 244 6.96 16.70 14.27
CA GLY A 244 7.96 17.27 13.40
C GLY A 244 7.35 17.91 12.14
N SER A 245 7.73 19.13 11.79
CA SER A 245 7.43 19.75 10.50
C SER A 245 8.50 19.35 9.49
N VAL A 246 8.10 18.65 8.43
CA VAL A 246 8.99 18.12 7.39
C VAL A 246 8.66 18.73 6.04
N GLN A 247 9.69 19.21 5.33
CA GLN A 247 9.56 19.66 3.95
C GLN A 247 9.75 18.48 2.98
N ILE A 248 8.74 18.20 2.16
CA ILE A 248 8.78 17.18 1.10
C ILE A 248 8.51 17.87 -0.24
N GLY A 249 9.57 18.06 -1.03
CA GLY A 249 9.49 18.87 -2.24
C GLY A 249 9.06 20.30 -1.91
N THR A 250 7.94 20.75 -2.49
CA THR A 250 7.37 22.08 -2.25
C THR A 250 6.32 22.11 -1.14
N GLN A 251 6.02 20.98 -0.49
CA GLN A 251 4.98 20.91 0.53
C GLN A 251 5.57 20.68 1.92
N THR A 252 4.92 21.28 2.91
CA THR A 252 5.18 21.02 4.32
C THR A 252 4.15 20.04 4.83
N VAL A 253 4.60 18.99 5.52
CA VAL A 253 3.77 18.01 6.22
C VAL A 253 4.19 17.95 7.68
N ILE A 254 3.23 17.69 8.57
CA ILE A 254 3.52 17.43 9.98
C ILE A 254 3.57 15.93 10.17
N VAL A 255 4.62 15.42 10.81
CA VAL A 255 4.80 14.01 11.13
C VAL A 255 4.68 13.84 12.62
N VAL A 256 3.77 12.99 13.05
CA VAL A 256 3.46 12.75 14.47
C VAL A 256 3.57 11.26 14.75
N ASP A 257 4.04 10.91 15.94
CA ASP A 257 3.93 9.54 16.44
C ASP A 257 2.46 9.11 16.47
N TYR A 258 2.20 7.87 16.08
CA TYR A 258 0.83 7.38 15.94
C TYR A 258 0.05 7.37 17.26
N GLU A 259 0.68 7.04 18.39
CA GLU A 259 0.00 7.04 19.70
C GLU A 259 -0.31 8.47 20.17
N ILE A 260 0.61 9.40 19.95
CA ILE A 260 0.40 10.82 20.24
C ILE A 260 -0.73 11.39 19.39
N TRP A 261 -0.79 11.05 18.10
CA TRP A 261 -1.89 11.45 17.23
C TRP A 261 -3.24 10.90 17.72
N LYS A 262 -3.31 9.63 18.14
CA LYS A 262 -4.54 9.04 18.69
C LYS A 262 -5.01 9.77 19.96
N GLU A 263 -4.09 10.13 20.85
CA GLU A 263 -4.41 10.89 22.06
C GLU A 263 -4.99 12.27 21.72
N LYS A 264 -4.29 13.03 20.87
CA LYS A 264 -4.72 14.36 20.44
C LYS A 264 -6.08 14.32 19.74
N MET A 265 -6.31 13.32 18.90
CA MET A 265 -7.60 13.15 18.22
C MET A 265 -8.75 12.84 19.19
N ARG A 266 -8.51 12.03 20.23
CA ARG A 266 -9.51 11.79 21.29
C ARG A 266 -9.86 13.03 22.10
N ILE A 267 -8.89 13.93 22.32
CA ILE A 267 -9.16 15.23 22.97
C ILE A 267 -10.04 16.07 22.04
N TYR A 268 -9.61 16.24 20.79
CA TYR A 268 -10.33 17.03 19.78
C TYR A 268 -11.77 16.55 19.56
N GLN A 269 -12.02 15.24 19.49
CA GLN A 269 -13.36 14.69 19.30
C GLN A 269 -14.31 15.00 20.47
N ARG A 270 -13.79 15.05 21.70
CA ARG A 270 -14.59 15.41 22.89
C ARG A 270 -14.96 16.89 22.86
N GLU A 271 -13.99 17.75 22.58
CA GLU A 271 -14.21 19.21 22.51
C GLU A 271 -15.23 19.58 21.42
N VAL A 272 -15.12 18.99 20.23
CA VAL A 272 -16.08 19.24 19.14
C VAL A 272 -17.48 18.71 19.47
N GLN A 273 -17.58 17.61 20.22
CA GLN A 273 -18.87 17.08 20.63
C GLN A 273 -19.54 17.99 21.67
N ASP A 274 -18.78 18.45 22.67
CA ASP A 274 -19.27 19.36 23.70
C ASP A 274 -19.77 20.69 23.09
N ASP A 275 -19.07 21.23 22.09
CA ASP A 275 -19.49 22.43 21.35
C ASP A 275 -20.76 22.23 20.51
N SER A 276 -21.07 21.00 20.10
CA SER A 276 -22.26 20.69 19.30
C SER A 276 -23.52 20.46 20.14
N ASP A 277 -23.35 20.13 21.42
CA ASP A 277 -24.42 19.89 22.39
C ASP A 277 -24.78 21.15 23.22
N ALA A 278 -24.00 22.23 23.09
CA ALA A 278 -24.19 23.53 23.75
C ALA A 278 -25.04 24.53 22.92
#